data_AF-A0A3S4IWR1-F1
#
_entry.id   AF-A0A3S4IWR1-F1
#
_cell.length_a   1.000
_cell.length_b   1.000
_cell.length_c   1.000
_cell.angle_alpha   90.00
_cell.angle_beta   90.00
_cell.angle_gamma   90.00
#
_symmetry.space_group_name_H-M   'P 1'
#
loop_
_entity.id
_entity.type
_entity.pdbx_description
1 polymer ?
#
loop_
_entity_poly.entity_id
_entity_poly.type
_entity_poly.pdbx_seq_one_letter_code
_entity_poly.pdbx_strand_id
1 'polypeptide(L)' 'MADHVQAMLAFHEMGVPTFDYGNNIRQMAQEVGVSNAFDFPGFVPAYIRPLFCRGIGPVPLG' A
#
# COMPACT_ATOMS: atom_id res chain seq x y z
N MET A 1 4.58 8.88 -12.16
CA MET A 1 4.08 8.24 -10.91
C MET A 1 2.58 8.42 -10.73
N ALA A 2 2.03 9.61 -11.02
CA ALA A 2 0.59 9.85 -11.05
C ALA A 2 -0.20 8.80 -11.86
N ASP A 3 0.08 8.64 -13.16
CA ASP A 3 -0.65 7.71 -14.04
C ASP A 3 -0.63 6.26 -13.54
N HIS A 4 0.51 5.84 -12.97
CA HIS A 4 0.64 4.51 -12.38
C HIS A 4 -0.29 4.35 -11.17
N VAL A 5 -0.29 5.32 -10.24
CA VAL A 5 -1.18 5.27 -9.07
C VAL A 5 -2.64 5.40 -9.46
N GLN A 6 -2.98 6.19 -10.49
CA GLN A 6 -4.34 6.26 -11.04
C GLN A 6 -4.80 4.92 -11.62
N ALA A 7 -3.92 4.20 -12.33
CA ALA A 7 -4.25 2.85 -12.80
C ALA A 7 -4.46 1.87 -11.63
N MET A 8 -3.64 1.95 -10.58
CA MET A 8 -3.84 1.15 -9.36
C MET A 8 -5.16 1.48 -8.66
N LEU A 9 -5.54 2.76 -8.60
CA LEU A 9 -6.83 3.22 -8.06
C LEU A 9 -8.00 2.67 -8.88
N ALA A 10 -7.91 2.66 -10.21
CA ALA A 10 -8.94 2.06 -11.06
C ALA A 10 -9.12 0.56 -10.77
N PHE A 11 -8.03 -0.19 -10.58
CA PHE A 11 -8.13 -1.59 -10.15
C PHE A 11 -8.74 -1.73 -8.75
N HIS A 12 -8.37 -0.85 -7.82
CA HIS A 12 -8.94 -0.82 -6.48
C HIS A 12 -10.46 -0.58 -6.51
N GLU A 13 -10.93 0.37 -7.33
CA GLU A 13 -12.35 0.67 -7.54
C GLU A 13 -13.12 -0.51 -8.16
N MET A 14 -12.44 -1.31 -8.99
CA MET A 14 -12.99 -2.56 -9.54
C MET A 14 -13.02 -3.71 -8.51
N GLY A 15 -12.58 -3.49 -7.28
CA GLY A 15 -12.55 -4.49 -6.21
C GLY A 15 -11.32 -5.40 -6.25
N VAL A 16 -10.30 -5.08 -7.06
CA VAL A 16 -9.03 -5.82 -7.06
C VAL A 16 -8.26 -5.48 -5.77
N PRO A 17 -7.84 -6.47 -4.98
CA PRO A 17 -7.00 -6.24 -3.81
C PRO A 17 -5.71 -5.52 -4.20
N THR A 18 -5.62 -4.25 -3.84
CA THR A 18 -4.54 -3.34 -4.20
C THR A 18 -3.92 -2.78 -2.94
N PHE A 19 -2.59 -2.74 -2.85
CA PHE A 19 -1.89 -2.24 -1.68
C PHE A 19 -0.49 -1.71 -2.04
N ASP A 20 0.03 -0.81 -1.22
CA ASP A 20 1.39 -0.27 -1.33
C ASP A 20 2.41 -1.14 -0.59
N TYR A 21 3.51 -1.50 -1.27
CA TYR A 21 4.62 -2.30 -0.75
C TYR A 21 5.77 -1.45 -0.17
N GLY A 22 5.48 -0.31 0.45
CA GLY A 22 6.46 0.46 1.21
C GLY A 22 7.53 1.15 0.37
N ASN A 23 7.26 1.43 -0.91
CA ASN A 23 8.15 2.18 -1.79
C ASN A 23 7.81 3.68 -1.89
N ASN A 24 6.86 4.14 -1.08
CA ASN A 24 6.40 5.53 -0.99
C ASN A 24 5.72 6.08 -2.26
N ILE A 25 5.25 5.23 -3.18
CA ILE A 25 4.64 5.64 -4.45
C ILE A 25 3.38 6.50 -4.29
N ARG A 26 2.56 6.24 -3.26
CA ARG A 26 1.33 6.98 -2.99
C ARG A 26 1.60 8.43 -2.59
N GLN A 27 2.62 8.66 -1.76
CA GLN A 27 3.05 10.01 -1.37
C GLN A 27 3.52 10.79 -2.60
N MET A 28 4.38 10.18 -3.43
CA MET A 28 4.86 10.79 -4.66
C MET A 28 3.72 11.14 -5.62
N ALA A 29 2.65 10.32 -5.68
CA ALA A 29 1.47 10.60 -6.50
C ALA A 29 0.60 11.72 -5.92
N GLN A 30 0.44 11.80 -4.59
CA GLN A 30 -0.28 12.87 -3.94
C GLN A 30 0.40 14.24 -4.17
N GLU A 31 1.72 14.30 -4.07
CA GLU A 31 2.51 15.52 -4.28
C GLU A 31 2.36 16.09 -5.70
N VAL A 32 2.07 15.24 -6.69
CA VAL A 32 1.84 15.66 -8.08
C VAL A 32 0.35 15.77 -8.45
N GLY A 33 -0.56 15.71 -7.47
CA GLY A 33 -1.96 16.05 -7.64
C GLY A 33 -2.97 14.89 -7.62
N VAL A 34 -2.55 13.65 -7.34
CA VAL A 34 -3.49 12.53 -7.13
C VAL A 34 -4.03 12.58 -5.70
N SER A 35 -5.12 13.36 -5.49
CA SER A 35 -5.68 13.63 -4.16
C SER A 35 -6.10 12.37 -3.41
N ASN A 36 -6.56 11.34 -4.13
CA ASN A 36 -7.05 10.08 -3.59
C ASN A 36 -6.00 8.95 -3.62
N ALA A 37 -4.71 9.29 -3.72
CA ALA A 37 -3.61 8.32 -3.76
C ALA A 37 -3.56 7.36 -2.55
N PHE A 38 -4.24 7.70 -1.44
CA PHE A 38 -4.26 6.91 -0.20
C PHE A 38 -5.50 6.02 -0.03
N ASP A 39 -6.39 5.94 -1.03
CA ASP A 39 -7.62 5.13 -0.93
C ASP A 39 -7.34 3.62 -0.76
N PHE A 40 -6.24 3.13 -1.33
CA PHE A 40 -5.77 1.76 -1.08
C PHE A 40 -4.72 1.69 0.04
N PRO A 41 -4.73 0.65 0.89
CA PRO A 41 -3.91 0.59 2.09
C PRO A 41 -2.44 0.24 1.81
N GLY A 42 -1.58 0.45 2.82
CA GLY A 42 -0.22 -0.12 2.81
C GLY A 42 -0.20 -1.56 3.31
N PHE A 43 0.81 -2.35 2.90
CA PHE A 43 0.90 -3.76 3.27
C PHE A 43 1.00 -3.99 4.78
N VAL A 44 1.69 -3.10 5.52
CA VAL A 44 1.86 -3.23 6.98
C VAL A 44 0.52 -3.12 7.71
N PRO A 45 -0.24 -2.02 7.62
CA PRO A 45 -1.51 -1.93 8.32
C PRO A 45 -2.55 -2.95 7.83
N ALA A 46 -2.50 -3.34 6.55
CA ALA A 46 -3.44 -4.31 5.96
C ALA A 46 -3.17 -5.77 6.40
N TYR A 47 -1.91 -6.20 6.39
CA TYR A 47 -1.56 -7.62 6.50
C TYR A 47 -0.57 -7.93 7.61
N ILE A 48 0.44 -7.08 7.84
CA ILE A 48 1.56 -7.41 8.73
C ILE A 48 1.30 -7.01 10.18
N ARG A 49 0.61 -5.89 10.44
CA ARG A 49 0.32 -5.41 11.80
C ARG A 49 -0.37 -6.47 12.68
N PRO A 50 -1.36 -7.25 12.18
CA PRO A 50 -1.95 -8.35 12.95
C PRO A 50 -0.97 -9.48 13.30
N LEU A 51 0.09 -9.69 12.50
CA LEU A 51 1.15 -10.66 12.80
C LEU A 51 2.07 -10.11 13.90
N PHE A 52 2.49 -8.85 13.80
CA PHE A 52 3.32 -8.19 14.81
C PHE A 52 2.64 -8.13 16.18
N CYS A 53 1.33 -7.86 16.24
CA CYS A 53 0.58 -7.87 17.50
C CYS A 53 0.55 -9.25 18.19
N ARG A 54 0.90 -10.33 17.48
CA ARG A 54 1.02 -11.70 18.00
C ARG A 54 2.48 -12.12 18.21
N GLY A 55 3.43 -11.20 18.12
CA GLY A 55 4.86 -11.49 18.21
C GLY A 55 5.44 -12.23 17.00
N ILE A 56 4.69 -12.31 15.90
CA ILE A 56 5.13 -12.98 14.67
C ILE A 56 5.83 -11.93 13.79
N GLY A 57 7.14 -12.08 13.60
CA GLY A 57 7.95 -11.22 12.75
C GLY A 57 9.00 -12.02 11.99
N PRO A 58 9.75 -11.39 11.07
CA PRO A 58 10.83 -12.05 10.36
C PRO A 58 11.89 -12.52 11.36
N VAL A 59 11.99 -13.84 11.54
CA VAL A 59 13.07 -14.47 12.32
C VAL A 59 14.26 -14.68 11.39
N PRO A 60 15.43 -14.07 11.65
CA PRO A 60 16.64 -14.45 10.96
C PRO A 60 16.94 -15.92 11.28
N LEU A 61 17.08 -16.76 10.27
CA LEU A 61 17.70 -18.07 10.45
C LEU A 61 19.17 -17.82 10.83
N GLY A 62 19.48 -17.96 12.12
CA GLY A 62 20.84 -18.04 12.64
C GLY A 62 21.33 -19.48 12.67
#